data_AF-A0A7S3MAF6-F1
#
_entry.id   AF-A0A7S3MAF6-F1
#
_cell.length_a   1.000
_cell.length_b   1.000
_cell.length_c   1.000
_cell.angle_alpha   90.00
_cell.angle_beta   90.00
_cell.angle_gamma   90.00
#
_symmetry.space_group_name_H-M   'P 1'
#
loop_
_entity.id
_entity.type
_entity.pdbx_description
1 polymer ?
#
loop_
_entity_poly.entity_id
_entity_poly.type
_entity_poly.pdbx_seq_one_letter_code
_entity_poly.pdbx_strand_id
1 'polypeptide(L)'
;SKMSKIEEKLNKAIVIIFIAQVVLVSISVASIWFMGFQNNEDLPYVFPPGTDSISVLPLWLEQWFVFFLLYNNFIPISLYVTIELVNVGQAFLVQADEKMYREELDVQCIVRSSNLVQELGMVS
;
A
#
# COMPACT_ATOMS: atom_id res chain seq x y z
N SER A 1 -4.01 -16.90 -17.39
CA SER A 1 -4.75 -16.06 -16.42
C SER A 1 -5.04 -14.74 -17.10
N LYS A 2 -6.30 -14.37 -17.32
CA LYS A 2 -6.63 -13.03 -17.80
C LYS A 2 -6.55 -12.13 -16.56
N MET A 3 -5.52 -11.29 -16.48
CA MET A 3 -5.43 -10.28 -15.43
C MET A 3 -6.60 -9.32 -15.64
N SER A 4 -7.35 -9.02 -14.59
CA SER A 4 -8.49 -8.10 -14.71
C SER A 4 -7.97 -6.69 -15.04
N LYS A 5 -8.72 -5.93 -15.85
CA LYS A 5 -8.40 -4.51 -16.14
C LYS A 5 -8.33 -3.67 -14.85
N ILE A 6 -9.04 -4.09 -13.80
CA ILE A 6 -9.02 -3.45 -12.49
C ILE A 6 -7.72 -3.77 -11.74
N GLU A 7 -7.27 -5.02 -11.79
CA GLU A 7 -5.98 -5.44 -11.22
C GLU A 7 -4.81 -4.70 -11.87
N GLU A 8 -4.87 -4.44 -13.18
CA GLU A 8 -3.87 -3.62 -13.88
C GLU A 8 -3.84 -2.17 -13.36
N LYS A 9 -5.01 -1.54 -13.18
CA LYS A 9 -5.11 -0.19 -12.61
C LYS A 9 -4.62 -0.13 -11.17
N LEU A 10 -4.93 -1.16 -10.38
CA LEU A 10 -4.47 -1.28 -9.01
C LEU A 10 -2.95 -1.41 -8.94
N ASN A 11 -2.36 -2.28 -9.75
CA ASN A 11 -0.90 -2.41 -9.83
C ASN A 11 -0.25 -1.07 -10.20
N LYS A 12 -0.81 -0.36 -11.19
CA LYS A 12 -0.34 0.98 -11.57
C LYS A 12 -0.43 1.98 -10.42
N ALA A 13 -1.52 1.97 -9.65
CA ALA A 13 -1.67 2.83 -8.47
C ALA A 13 -0.62 2.52 -7.39
N ILE A 14 -0.34 1.23 -7.14
CA ILE A 14 0.70 0.79 -6.20
C ILE A 14 2.08 1.31 -6.63
N VAL A 15 2.42 1.19 -7.92
CA VAL A 15 3.69 1.71 -8.44
C VAL A 15 3.79 3.23 -8.26
N ILE A 16 2.70 3.99 -8.50
CA ILE A 16 2.69 5.43 -8.30
C ILE A 16 2.92 5.79 -6.83
N ILE A 17 2.27 5.09 -5.89
CA ILE A 17 2.45 5.30 -4.45
C ILE A 17 3.88 4.96 -4.03
N PHE A 18 4.45 3.88 -4.55
CA PHE A 18 5.84 3.49 -4.28
C PHE A 18 6.83 4.56 -4.75
N ILE A 19 6.65 5.08 -5.97
CA ILE A 19 7.49 6.18 -6.49
C ILE A 19 7.34 7.42 -5.63
N ALA A 20 6.10 7.79 -5.26
CA ALA A 20 5.85 8.92 -4.39
C ALA A 20 6.54 8.76 -3.02
N GLN A 21 6.53 7.55 -2.45
CA GLN A 21 7.23 7.25 -1.20
C GLN A 21 8.75 7.43 -1.36
N VAL A 22 9.36 6.87 -2.40
CA VAL A 22 10.80 7.03 -2.66
C VAL A 22 11.17 8.51 -2.79
N VAL A 23 10.35 9.30 -3.50
CA VAL A 23 10.54 10.75 -3.62
C VAL A 23 10.44 11.43 -2.26
N LEU A 24 9.42 11.13 -1.45
CA LEU A 24 9.27 11.71 -0.11
C LEU A 24 10.45 11.37 0.81
N VAL A 25 10.92 10.12 0.82
CA VAL A 25 12.10 9.71 1.60
C VAL A 25 13.33 10.51 1.16
N SER A 26 13.53 10.66 -0.16
CA SER A 26 14.67 11.42 -0.68
C SER A 26 14.64 12.90 -0.28
N ILE A 27 13.44 13.52 -0.27
CA ILE A 27 13.24 14.90 0.17
C ILE A 27 13.53 15.03 1.68
N SER A 28 13.06 14.09 2.50
CA SER A 28 13.31 14.11 3.95
C SER A 28 14.80 14.02 4.28
N VAL A 29 15.55 13.14 3.60
CA VAL A 29 17.01 13.04 3.79
C VAL A 29 17.72 14.30 3.31
N ALA A 30 17.34 14.84 2.14
CA ALA A 30 17.91 16.09 1.64
C ALA A 30 17.63 17.30 2.55
N SER A 31 16.45 17.35 3.17
CA SER A 31 16.06 18.39 4.13
C SER A 31 16.93 18.36 5.40
N ILE A 32 17.18 17.16 5.94
CA ILE A 32 18.05 16.99 7.12
C ILE A 32 19.49 17.39 6.81
N TRP A 33 19.97 17.03 5.62
CA TRP A 33 21.28 17.44 5.14
C TRP A 33 21.38 18.96 4.99
N PHE A 34 20.36 19.60 4.42
CA PHE A 34 20.30 21.07 4.26
C PHE A 34 20.21 21.82 5.60
N MET A 35 19.49 21.29 6.59
CA MET A 35 19.38 21.90 7.92
C MET A 35 20.64 21.75 8.78
N GLY A 36 21.66 20.99 8.34
CA GLY A 36 22.94 20.90 9.03
C GLY A 36 22.90 20.07 10.33
N PHE A 37 21.85 19.28 10.56
CA PHE A 37 21.71 18.38 11.72
C PHE A 37 22.74 17.22 11.76
N GLN A 38 23.73 17.24 10.88
CA GLN A 38 24.84 16.28 10.85
C GLN A 38 25.92 16.60 11.90
N ASN A 39 25.97 17.82 12.41
CA ASN A 39 26.95 18.22 13.41
C ASN A 39 26.52 17.75 14.80
N ASN A 40 27.07 16.61 15.22
CA ASN A 40 26.86 16.03 16.55
C ASN A 40 27.33 16.96 17.69
N GLU A 41 28.18 17.95 17.37
CA GLU A 41 28.69 18.93 18.33
C GLU A 41 27.62 19.91 18.84
N ASP A 42 26.57 20.17 18.05
CA ASP A 42 25.49 21.10 18.42
C ASP A 42 24.42 20.45 19.32
N LEU A 43 24.48 19.12 19.53
CA LEU A 43 23.48 18.34 20.26
C LEU A 43 24.11 17.39 21.31
N PRO A 44 24.81 17.93 22.32
CA PRO A 44 25.52 17.13 23.33
C PRO A 44 24.60 16.24 24.19
N TYR A 45 23.29 16.52 24.23
CA TYR A 45 22.29 15.69 24.91
C TYR A 45 21.83 14.47 24.08
N VAL A 46 21.99 14.52 22.75
CA VAL A 46 21.61 13.43 21.83
C VAL A 46 22.82 12.53 21.57
N PHE A 47 24.01 13.12 21.45
CA PHE A 47 25.26 12.41 21.16
C PHE A 47 26.29 12.65 22.28
N PRO A 48 26.21 11.92 23.39
CA PRO A 48 27.17 12.07 24.48
C PRO A 48 28.59 11.66 24.02
N PRO A 49 29.62 12.43 24.38
CA PRO A 49 30.99 12.18 23.93
C PRO A 49 31.48 10.81 24.40
N GLY A 50 32.07 10.03 23.48
CA GLY A 50 32.55 8.67 23.72
C GLY A 50 31.62 7.55 23.24
N THR A 51 30.46 7.90 22.67
CA THR A 51 29.55 6.95 22.03
C THR A 51 29.82 6.92 20.52
N ASP A 52 30.94 6.34 20.11
CA ASP A 52 31.20 6.08 18.70
C ASP A 52 30.31 4.92 18.23
N SER A 53 29.09 5.24 17.83
CA SER A 53 28.24 4.29 17.09
C SER A 53 28.94 3.98 15.77
N ILE A 54 29.52 2.79 15.67
CA ILE A 54 30.11 2.26 14.44
C ILE A 54 28.97 2.04 13.44
N SER A 55 28.68 3.06 12.62
CA SER A 55 27.74 2.93 11.52
C SER A 55 28.37 2.02 10.45
N VAL A 56 27.74 0.87 10.20
CA VAL A 56 28.15 -0.09 9.16
C VAL A 56 27.91 0.46 7.75
N LEU A 57 27.02 1.45 7.62
CA LEU A 57 26.65 2.12 6.37
C LEU A 57 26.91 3.63 6.46
N PRO A 58 27.03 4.33 5.32
CA PRO A 58 27.04 5.78 5.30
C PRO A 58 25.79 6.35 5.98
N LEU A 59 25.94 7.37 6.83
CA LEU A 59 24.86 7.96 7.63
C LEU A 59 23.62 8.34 6.79
N TRP A 60 23.82 8.90 5.60
CA TRP A 60 22.73 9.27 4.69
C TRP A 60 21.93 8.06 4.20
N LEU A 61 22.58 6.91 4.02
CA LEU A 61 21.95 5.68 3.56
C LEU A 61 21.19 5.00 4.70
N GLU A 62 21.77 4.99 5.90
CA GLU A 62 21.09 4.52 7.12
C GLU A 62 19.81 5.35 7.38
N GLN A 63 19.91 6.68 7.35
CA GLN A 63 18.77 7.59 7.48
C GLN A 63 17.72 7.32 6.39
N TRP A 64 18.14 7.09 5.14
CA TRP A 64 17.22 6.78 4.05
C TRP A 64 16.40 5.51 4.32
N PHE A 65 17.02 4.43 4.80
CA PHE A 65 16.30 3.20 5.17
C PHE A 65 15.38 3.40 6.38
N VAL A 66 15.80 4.17 7.39
CA VAL A 66 14.96 4.50 8.55
C VAL A 66 13.70 5.24 8.12
N PHE A 67 13.82 6.28 7.28
CA PHE A 67 12.66 7.00 6.74
C PHE A 67 11.81 6.14 5.82
N PHE A 68 12.43 5.26 5.02
CA PHE A 68 11.71 4.31 4.18
C PHE A 68 10.85 3.36 5.01
N LEU A 69 11.38 2.83 6.12
CA LEU A 69 10.62 2.00 7.07
C LEU A 69 9.53 2.81 7.78
N LEU A 70 9.82 4.05 8.19
CA LEU A 70 8.85 4.93 8.82
C LEU A 70 7.61 5.16 7.93
N TYR A 71 7.85 5.33 6.63
CA TYR A 71 6.80 5.52 5.62
C TYR A 71 6.27 4.23 5.03
N ASN A 72 6.66 3.05 5.51
CA ASN A 72 6.14 1.77 5.00
C ASN A 72 4.61 1.65 5.17
N ASN A 73 4.02 2.41 6.12
CA ASN A 73 2.58 2.55 6.29
C ASN A 73 1.86 3.26 5.11
N PHE A 74 2.57 3.99 4.25
CA PHE A 74 1.97 4.63 3.07
C PHE A 74 1.67 3.65 1.94
N ILE A 75 2.38 2.51 1.85
CA ILE A 75 1.99 1.40 0.99
C ILE A 75 0.94 0.62 1.78
N PRO A 76 -0.36 0.76 1.48
CA PRO A 76 -1.36 0.15 2.31
C PRO A 76 -1.45 -1.32 1.88
N ILE A 77 -0.89 -2.22 2.69
CA ILE A 77 -1.28 -3.66 2.66
C ILE A 77 -2.81 -3.75 2.78
N SER A 78 -3.40 -2.82 3.52
CA SER A 78 -4.84 -2.65 3.65
C SER A 78 -5.56 -2.35 2.34
N LEU A 79 -4.96 -1.75 1.31
CA LEU A 79 -5.65 -1.47 0.04
C LEU A 79 -6.03 -2.78 -0.66
N TYR A 80 -5.08 -3.72 -0.72
CA TYR A 80 -5.31 -5.02 -1.33
C TYR A 80 -6.36 -5.82 -0.54
N VAL A 81 -6.20 -5.89 0.79
CA VAL A 81 -7.15 -6.58 1.66
C VAL A 81 -8.55 -5.95 1.61
N THR A 82 -8.63 -4.61 1.55
CA THR A 82 -9.91 -3.90 1.46
C THR A 82 -10.62 -4.23 0.16
N ILE A 83 -9.90 -4.33 -0.96
CA ILE A 83 -10.50 -4.67 -2.26
C ILE A 83 -11.01 -6.10 -2.28
N GLU A 84 -10.25 -7.04 -1.73
CA GLU A 84 -10.71 -8.42 -1.59
C GLU A 84 -11.98 -8.50 -0.74
N LEU A 85 -12.02 -7.75 0.38
CA LEU A 85 -13.17 -7.69 1.27
C LEU A 85 -14.38 -7.06 0.59
N VAL A 86 -14.19 -5.99 -0.19
CA VAL A 86 -15.25 -5.38 -1.01
C VAL A 86 -15.77 -6.36 -2.05
N ASN A 87 -14.90 -7.13 -2.72
CA ASN A 87 -15.30 -8.14 -3.70
C ASN A 87 -16.15 -9.24 -3.07
N VAL A 88 -15.76 -9.71 -1.89
CA VAL A 88 -16.55 -10.70 -1.13
C VAL A 88 -17.88 -10.11 -0.67
N GLY A 89 -17.88 -8.87 -0.17
CA GLY A 89 -19.11 -8.18 0.23
C GLY A 89 -20.08 -7.98 -0.93
N GLN A 90 -19.59 -7.59 -2.10
CA GLN A 90 -20.40 -7.47 -3.32
C GLN A 90 -20.94 -8.82 -3.78
N ALA A 91 -20.12 -9.88 -3.75
CA ALA A 91 -20.57 -11.23 -4.08
C ALA A 91 -21.71 -11.71 -3.15
N PHE A 92 -21.61 -11.41 -1.85
CA PHE A 92 -22.66 -11.71 -0.90
C PHE A 92 -23.96 -10.97 -1.21
N LEU A 93 -23.89 -9.67 -1.53
CA LEU A 93 -25.06 -8.88 -1.92
C LEU A 93 -25.75 -9.41 -3.17
N VAL A 94 -25.00 -9.85 -4.18
CA VAL A 94 -25.55 -10.45 -5.41
C VAL A 94 -26.22 -11.78 -5.13
N GLN A 95 -25.65 -12.60 -4.24
CA GLN A 95 -26.22 -13.89 -3.86
C GLN A 95 -27.49 -13.74 -3.02
N ALA A 96 -27.58 -12.69 -2.21
CA ALA A 96 -28.75 -12.37 -1.39
C ALA A 96 -29.88 -11.66 -2.15
N ASP A 97 -29.73 -11.37 -3.44
CA ASP A 97 -30.76 -10.69 -4.24
C ASP A 97 -31.89 -11.67 -4.62
N GLU A 98 -33.07 -11.49 -4.01
CA GLU A 98 -34.28 -12.26 -4.29
C GLU A 98 -34.75 -12.13 -5.74
N LYS A 99 -34.43 -11.03 -6.44
CA LYS A 99 -34.82 -10.85 -7.86
C LYS A 99 -34.04 -11.75 -8.80
N MET A 100 -32.89 -12.27 -8.36
CA MET A 100 -32.08 -13.22 -9.12
C MET A 100 -32.36 -14.68 -8.74
N TYR A 101 -33.34 -14.94 -7.88
CA TYR A 101 -33.81 -16.27 -7.54
C TYR A 101 -34.82 -16.78 -8.58
N ARG A 102 -34.67 -18.05 -8.96
CA ARG A 102 -35.53 -18.70 -9.95
C ARG A 102 -36.44 -19.71 -9.25
N GLU A 103 -37.71 -19.33 -9.08
CA GLU A 103 -38.71 -20.10 -8.33
C GLU A 103 -39.02 -21.47 -8.98
N GLU A 104 -39.06 -21.54 -10.32
CA GLU A 104 -39.37 -22.77 -11.07
C GLU A 104 -38.37 -23.92 -10.84
N LEU A 105 -37.12 -23.58 -10.50
CA LEU A 105 -36.03 -24.54 -10.32
C LEU A 105 -35.52 -24.60 -8.87
N ASP A 106 -36.06 -23.75 -7.98
CA ASP A 106 -35.56 -23.52 -6.61
C ASP A 106 -34.03 -23.25 -6.57
N VAL A 107 -33.57 -22.35 -7.45
CA VAL A 107 -32.14 -22.01 -7.58
C VAL A 107 -31.90 -20.53 -7.34
N GLN A 108 -31.04 -20.23 -6.37
CA GLN A 108 -30.48 -18.90 -6.11
C GLN A 108 -29.28 -18.58 -7.02
N CYS A 109 -28.96 -17.29 -7.17
CA CYS A 109 -27.76 -16.85 -7.87
C CYS A 109 -26.51 -17.32 -7.09
N ILE A 110 -25.61 -18.06 -7.75
CA ILE A 110 -24.37 -18.53 -7.13
C ILE A 110 -23.19 -17.80 -7.77
N VAL A 111 -22.55 -16.94 -6.97
CA VAL A 111 -21.30 -16.28 -7.36
C VAL A 111 -20.13 -17.24 -7.09
N ARG A 112 -19.49 -17.74 -8.16
CA ARG A 112 -18.35 -18.67 -8.06
C ARG A 112 -16.99 -17.98 -8.05
N SER A 113 -16.94 -16.70 -8.38
CA SER A 113 -15.73 -15.89 -8.34
C SER A 113 -16.11 -14.44 -8.00
N SER A 114 -15.69 -13.98 -6.81
CA SER A 114 -15.93 -12.62 -6.31
C SER A 114 -15.28 -11.55 -7.17
N ASN A 115 -14.13 -11.87 -7.79
CA ASN A 115 -13.35 -10.91 -8.59
C ASN A 115 -14.05 -10.58 -9.92
N LEU A 116 -14.90 -11.50 -10.42
CA LEU A 116 -15.68 -11.28 -11.64
C LEU A 116 -16.86 -10.35 -11.43
N VAL A 117 -17.35 -10.18 -10.21
CA VAL A 117 -18.50 -9.30 -9.90
C VAL A 117 -18.24 -7.87 -10.36
N GLN A 118 -17.00 -7.40 -10.22
CA GLN A 118 -16.60 -6.08 -10.69
C GLN A 118 -16.56 -5.98 -12.23
N GLU A 119 -16.25 -7.07 -12.93
CA GLU A 119 -16.18 -7.10 -14.39
C GLU A 119 -17.56 -7.11 -15.05
N LEU A 120 -18.62 -7.59 -14.37
CA LEU A 120 -19.99 -7.54 -14.88
C LEU A 120 -20.43 -6.11 -15.24
N GLY A 121 -20.00 -5.10 -14.47
CA GLY A 121 -20.29 -3.69 -14.74
C GLY A 121 -19.46 -3.07 -15.88
N MET A 122 -18.50 -3.81 -16.44
CA MET A 122 -17.62 -3.36 -17.52
C MET A 122 -17.99 -3.93 -18.89
N VAL A 123 -18.92 -4.88 -18.94
CA VAL A 123 -19.43 -5.44 -20.19
C VAL A 123 -20.51 -4.49 -20.73
N SER A 124 -20.19 -3.84 -21.85
CA SER A 124 -21.12 -3.06 -22.67
C SER A 124 -21.54 -3.86 -23.90
#